data_AF-A0A2M7JFY9-F1
#
_entry.id   AF-A0A2M7JFY9-F1
#
_cell.length_a   1.000
_cell.length_b   1.000
_cell.length_c   1.000
_cell.angle_alpha   90.00
_cell.angle_beta   90.00
_cell.angle_gamma   90.00
#
_symmetry.space_group_name_H-M   'P 1'
#
loop_
_entity.id
_entity.type
_entity.pdbx_description
1 polymer ?
#
loop_
_entity_poly.entity_id
_entity_poly.type
_entity_poly.pdbx_seq_one_letter_code
_entity_poly.pdbx_strand_id
1 'polypeptide(L)'
;MVQRCLASADSPVHVRGGSELAFDIDSNGSVFKISHRDIMINLFLGSALEGSPANIYLRLLGEEGCAVPLLGPRSPSSFSLEGGFSVSGRVYGIEYFIRLVLPSHVNAWFWKVILKNIASSPLTLELVYTQDLGLAHYGAIRTNEFYTSHYIDHTPLYHERKGVVVASRQNLPMDGRHPWAMLGSLRKAAGYATDALQIYGLDGRKGLFAPILKKNLPSSRLQQEHSLVAIQDSPVTIEKGKEEEAGFFGLFLPDHPDASCIDDLRHVGECVEALDKSREFDSEGFEWRNPSPSLFSHAPGLEALDLAAEDISILFPGERLEEERKDGRLLSFFTHEGRHVVLREKELSVLRPHAHILRTGGLMVPDEQALTSTAWMSGVFNSMTTQGHVAINRFISTVHSYLGIFRSNGQRIFVKLSEGWTLLGVPSAFEMSTNSCRWIYRHNKGIIEVVSDAAFDRHSLRLVLKILSGEPLTFLISHHVAIDGDDGSSAGAVTYRNEQNCVFVFPRPGSEVGSRFPKGWFRLTPSEETKIEKV
;
A
#
# COMPACT_ATOMS: atom_id res chain seq x y z
N MET A 1 -22.14 -15.13 0.94
CA MET A 1 -22.28 -13.69 0.86
C MET A 1 -21.28 -13.18 -0.18
N VAL A 2 -21.73 -12.65 -1.33
CA VAL A 2 -20.92 -11.64 -2.04
C VAL A 2 -20.67 -10.57 -1.00
N GLN A 3 -19.47 -10.53 -0.42
CA GLN A 3 -19.07 -9.46 0.48
C GLN A 3 -18.93 -8.24 -0.42
N ARG A 4 -20.07 -7.61 -0.65
CA ARG A 4 -20.17 -6.28 -1.20
C ARG A 4 -19.38 -5.41 -0.23
N CYS A 5 -18.10 -5.22 -0.51
CA CYS A 5 -17.38 -4.04 -0.07
C CYS A 5 -17.99 -2.90 -0.88
N LEU A 6 -19.24 -2.55 -0.57
CA LEU A 6 -19.83 -1.30 -0.98
C LEU A 6 -19.04 -0.27 -0.16
N ALA A 7 -17.96 0.25 -0.73
CA ALA A 7 -17.66 1.65 -0.51
C ALA A 7 -19.00 2.37 -0.70
N SER A 8 -19.48 3.06 0.32
CA SER A 8 -20.70 3.86 0.17
C SER A 8 -20.50 4.76 -1.04
N ALA A 9 -21.57 5.04 -1.79
CA ALA A 9 -21.50 5.92 -2.96
C ALA A 9 -20.92 7.33 -2.64
N ASP A 10 -20.80 7.65 -1.34
CA ASP A 10 -20.32 8.90 -0.77
C ASP A 10 -18.88 8.82 -0.18
N SER A 11 -18.08 7.80 -0.52
CA SER A 11 -16.67 7.67 -0.12
C SER A 11 -15.72 7.91 -1.31
N PRO A 12 -14.59 8.62 -1.12
CA PRO A 12 -14.11 9.23 0.12
C PRO A 12 -14.87 10.51 0.52
N VAL A 13 -14.90 10.81 1.81
CA VAL A 13 -15.52 12.02 2.37
C VAL A 13 -14.51 13.16 2.45
N HIS A 14 -14.89 14.32 1.93
CA HIS A 14 -14.05 15.53 1.94
C HIS A 14 -14.08 16.24 3.30
N VAL A 15 -12.96 16.25 4.00
CA VAL A 15 -12.72 17.02 5.21
C VAL A 15 -11.91 18.25 4.85
N ARG A 16 -12.51 19.43 5.06
CA ARG A 16 -11.89 20.72 4.74
C ARG A 16 -11.81 21.60 5.98
N GLY A 17 -10.73 22.37 6.05
CA GLY A 17 -10.67 23.56 6.89
C GLY A 17 -11.27 24.76 6.16
N GLY A 18 -10.79 25.95 6.51
CA GLY A 18 -11.06 27.18 5.75
C GLY A 18 -10.02 27.53 4.68
N SER A 19 -8.89 26.82 4.63
CA SER A 19 -7.88 26.95 3.58
C SER A 19 -8.19 26.05 2.37
N GLU A 20 -7.35 26.12 1.34
CA GLU A 20 -7.46 25.27 0.14
C GLU A 20 -6.94 23.84 0.36
N LEU A 21 -6.42 23.53 1.55
CA LEU A 21 -5.98 22.21 1.95
C LEU A 21 -7.17 21.32 2.29
N ALA A 22 -7.23 20.13 1.69
CA ALA A 22 -8.29 19.16 1.87
C ALA A 22 -7.75 17.76 2.13
N PHE A 23 -8.45 17.03 3.02
CA PHE A 23 -8.23 15.62 3.31
C PHE A 23 -9.46 14.84 2.88
N ASP A 24 -9.26 13.90 1.97
CA ASP A 24 -10.26 12.92 1.58
C ASP A 24 -10.07 11.69 2.47
N ILE A 25 -11.08 11.34 3.26
CA ILE A 25 -11.05 10.21 4.20
C ILE A 25 -11.91 9.09 3.65
N ASP A 26 -11.36 7.88 3.58
CA ASP A 26 -12.08 6.72 3.08
C ASP A 26 -13.05 6.16 4.14
N SER A 27 -14.01 5.37 3.67
CA SER A 27 -15.02 4.62 4.43
C SER A 27 -14.48 3.69 5.53
N ASN A 28 -13.18 3.43 5.54
CA ASN A 28 -12.50 2.63 6.55
C ASN A 28 -11.69 3.48 7.56
N GLY A 29 -11.84 4.81 7.53
CA GLY A 29 -11.14 5.72 8.44
C GLY A 29 -9.65 5.87 8.13
N SER A 30 -9.24 5.70 6.87
CA SER A 30 -7.88 5.98 6.39
C SER A 30 -7.85 7.24 5.52
N VAL A 31 -6.67 7.85 5.41
CA VAL A 31 -6.47 9.00 4.52
C VAL A 31 -6.39 8.49 3.08
N PHE A 32 -7.36 8.87 2.26
CA PHE A 32 -7.36 8.56 0.83
C PHE A 32 -6.44 9.49 0.05
N LYS A 33 -6.63 10.80 0.21
CA LYS A 33 -5.89 11.83 -0.53
C LYS A 33 -5.76 13.09 0.30
N ILE A 34 -4.60 13.73 0.25
CA ILE A 34 -4.35 15.06 0.78
C ILE A 34 -4.03 15.94 -0.43
N SER A 35 -4.72 17.07 -0.56
CA SER A 35 -4.53 17.94 -1.73
C SER A 35 -4.64 19.41 -1.37
N HIS A 36 -3.96 20.23 -2.14
CA HIS A 36 -4.14 21.68 -2.18
C HIS A 36 -4.28 22.09 -3.64
N ARG A 37 -5.51 22.44 -4.04
CA ARG A 37 -5.87 22.71 -5.44
C ARG A 37 -5.45 21.57 -6.38
N ASP A 38 -4.51 21.83 -7.27
CA ASP A 38 -3.94 20.97 -8.31
C ASP A 38 -2.81 20.06 -7.80
N ILE A 39 -2.27 20.33 -6.61
CA ILE A 39 -1.18 19.57 -6.01
C ILE A 39 -1.74 18.51 -5.07
N MET A 40 -1.37 17.26 -5.33
CA MET A 40 -1.55 16.16 -4.39
C MET A 40 -0.32 16.10 -3.47
N ILE A 41 -0.56 16.11 -2.17
CA ILE A 41 0.49 16.16 -1.15
C ILE A 41 1.04 14.76 -0.89
N ASN A 42 0.18 13.75 -0.74
CA ASN A 42 0.60 12.36 -0.57
C ASN A 42 1.05 11.73 -1.90
N LEU A 43 1.82 10.64 -1.83
CA LEU A 43 2.36 9.93 -2.99
C LEU A 43 1.40 8.83 -3.48
N PHE A 44 0.81 8.09 -2.55
CA PHE A 44 -0.07 6.98 -2.84
C PHE A 44 -1.48 7.28 -2.37
N LEU A 45 -2.48 6.98 -3.20
CA LEU A 45 -3.85 6.98 -2.74
C LEU A 45 -4.08 5.91 -1.67
N GLY A 46 -4.89 6.25 -0.66
CA GLY A 46 -5.40 5.25 0.26
C GLY A 46 -6.33 4.25 -0.44
N SER A 47 -6.55 3.11 0.20
CA SER A 47 -7.40 2.04 -0.29
C SER A 47 -8.48 1.68 0.71
N ALA A 48 -9.72 1.59 0.24
CA ALA A 48 -10.85 1.10 1.02
C ALA A 48 -10.61 -0.33 1.55
N LEU A 49 -9.79 -1.13 0.85
CA LEU A 49 -9.51 -2.51 1.21
C LEU A 49 -8.46 -2.64 2.32
N GLU A 50 -7.47 -1.75 2.39
CA GLU A 50 -6.29 -1.97 3.23
C GLU A 50 -5.72 -0.74 3.95
N GLY A 51 -6.22 0.45 3.63
CA GLY A 51 -5.80 1.73 4.22
C GLY A 51 -4.75 2.47 3.41
N SER A 52 -3.95 3.29 4.08
CA SER A 52 -2.94 4.18 3.48
C SER A 52 -1.57 4.04 4.17
N PRO A 53 -0.47 4.47 3.53
CA PRO A 53 0.83 4.60 4.19
C PRO A 53 0.83 5.67 5.29
N ALA A 54 0.00 6.71 5.13
CA ALA A 54 -0.24 7.69 6.17
C ALA A 54 -0.91 7.05 7.40
N ASN A 55 -0.25 7.06 8.55
CA ASN A 55 -0.78 6.50 9.80
C ASN A 55 -0.07 7.09 11.03
N ILE A 56 -0.65 6.84 12.21
CA ILE A 56 -0.02 7.10 13.51
C ILE A 56 0.07 5.77 14.23
N TYR A 57 1.24 5.44 14.75
CA TYR A 57 1.49 4.20 15.46
C TYR A 57 1.76 4.48 16.92
N LEU A 58 1.14 3.70 17.81
CA LEU A 58 1.47 3.68 19.23
C LEU A 58 2.39 2.51 19.54
N ARG A 59 3.44 2.76 20.32
CA ARG A 59 4.34 1.75 20.85
C ARG A 59 4.39 1.81 22.37
N LEU A 60 4.34 0.66 23.00
CA LEU A 60 4.61 0.50 24.42
C LEU A 60 6.10 0.14 24.60
N LEU A 61 6.82 0.92 25.40
CA LEU A 61 8.24 0.74 25.67
C LEU A 61 8.49 -0.17 26.88
N GLY A 62 9.51 -1.03 26.78
CA GLY A 62 9.92 -1.94 27.85
C GLY A 62 9.32 -3.35 27.77
N GLU A 63 8.28 -3.55 26.97
CA GLU A 63 7.79 -4.86 26.55
C GLU A 63 8.15 -5.11 25.08
N GLU A 64 8.11 -6.36 24.60
CA GLU A 64 8.17 -6.68 23.15
C GLU A 64 6.88 -6.26 22.41
N GLY A 65 6.30 -5.12 22.79
CA GLY A 65 5.10 -4.55 22.20
C GLY A 65 5.31 -4.25 20.73
N CYS A 66 4.37 -4.69 19.89
CA CYS A 66 4.37 -4.33 18.48
C CYS A 66 3.84 -2.89 18.30
N ALA A 67 4.29 -2.19 17.26
CA ALA A 67 3.67 -0.93 16.88
C ALA A 67 2.23 -1.18 16.40
N VAL A 68 1.27 -0.47 16.98
CA VAL A 68 -0.16 -0.60 16.62
C VAL A 68 -0.58 0.62 15.81
N PRO A 69 -1.09 0.44 14.57
CA PRO A 69 -1.66 1.56 13.83
C PRO A 69 -2.92 2.08 14.54
N LEU A 70 -3.10 3.38 14.55
CA LEU A 70 -4.24 4.05 15.17
C LEU A 70 -5.25 4.55 14.14
N LEU A 71 -4.90 4.56 12.85
CA LEU A 71 -5.80 4.94 11.74
C LEU A 71 -6.08 3.75 10.81
N GLY A 72 -7.22 3.82 10.12
CA GLY A 72 -7.57 2.87 9.05
C GLY A 72 -7.99 1.48 9.55
N PRO A 73 -8.19 0.52 8.61
CA PRO A 73 -8.87 -0.73 8.89
C PRO A 73 -8.11 -1.69 9.80
N ARG A 74 -6.78 -1.51 9.95
CA ARG A 74 -5.95 -2.36 10.82
C ARG A 74 -5.85 -1.86 12.27
N SER A 75 -6.42 -0.69 12.55
CA SER A 75 -6.42 -0.12 13.89
C SER A 75 -7.56 -0.72 14.73
N PRO A 76 -7.41 -0.78 16.06
CA PRO A 76 -8.53 -1.11 16.96
C PRO A 76 -9.46 0.10 17.19
N SER A 77 -9.49 1.05 16.26
CA SER A 77 -10.17 2.33 16.40
C SER A 77 -11.59 2.30 15.84
N SER A 78 -12.43 3.16 16.41
CA SER A 78 -13.59 3.73 15.74
C SER A 78 -13.25 5.13 15.24
N PHE A 79 -13.94 5.61 14.21
CA PHE A 79 -13.76 6.96 13.68
C PHE A 79 -15.09 7.68 13.49
N SER A 80 -15.05 9.01 13.47
CA SER A 80 -16.19 9.88 13.17
C SER A 80 -15.77 10.92 12.14
N LEU A 81 -16.71 11.25 11.25
CA LEU A 81 -16.57 12.30 10.24
C LEU A 81 -17.42 13.53 10.56
N GLU A 82 -18.07 13.54 11.73
CA GLU A 82 -18.90 14.66 12.15
C GLU A 82 -18.06 15.85 12.61
N GLY A 83 -18.31 17.00 12.00
CA GLY A 83 -17.59 18.23 12.24
C GLY A 83 -16.09 18.17 11.91
N GLY A 84 -15.60 17.12 11.24
CA GLY A 84 -14.19 16.88 10.92
C GLY A 84 -13.82 15.40 11.10
N PHE A 85 -12.53 15.07 11.09
CA PHE A 85 -12.08 13.68 11.26
C PHE A 85 -11.54 13.42 12.66
N SER A 86 -12.24 12.56 13.41
CA SER A 86 -11.87 12.11 14.75
C SER A 86 -11.71 10.60 14.79
N VAL A 87 -10.79 10.12 15.61
CA VAL A 87 -10.54 8.69 15.82
C VAL A 87 -10.41 8.41 17.31
N SER A 88 -10.97 7.31 17.80
CA SER A 88 -10.90 6.91 19.20
C SER A 88 -10.74 5.41 19.31
N GLY A 89 -10.01 4.96 20.32
CA GLY A 89 -9.82 3.54 20.54
C GLY A 89 -9.07 3.23 21.82
N ARG A 90 -8.81 1.94 22.04
CA ARG A 90 -8.09 1.46 23.23
C ARG A 90 -7.09 0.38 22.84
N VAL A 91 -5.87 0.50 23.36
CA VAL A 91 -4.82 -0.54 23.20
C VAL A 91 -3.79 -0.41 24.31
N TYR A 92 -3.18 -1.52 24.76
CA TYR A 92 -2.15 -1.52 25.81
C TYR A 92 -2.55 -0.87 27.14
N GLY A 93 -3.85 -0.80 27.46
CA GLY A 93 -4.31 -0.06 28.64
C GLY A 93 -4.25 1.47 28.49
N ILE A 94 -4.12 1.96 27.25
CA ILE A 94 -4.28 3.36 26.86
C ILE A 94 -5.60 3.53 26.13
N GLU A 95 -6.39 4.50 26.58
CA GLU A 95 -7.48 5.08 25.79
C GLU A 95 -6.92 6.28 25.04
N TYR A 96 -7.16 6.34 23.73
CA TYR A 96 -6.65 7.43 22.90
C TYR A 96 -7.77 8.09 22.11
N PHE A 97 -7.58 9.39 21.89
CA PHE A 97 -8.41 10.19 21.00
C PHE A 97 -7.48 10.96 20.05
N ILE A 98 -7.81 10.96 18.76
CA ILE A 98 -7.05 11.63 17.71
C ILE A 98 -7.99 12.55 16.96
N ARG A 99 -7.55 13.77 16.70
CA ARG A 99 -8.29 14.75 15.90
C ARG A 99 -7.40 15.31 14.80
N LEU A 100 -7.92 15.30 13.58
CA LEU A 100 -7.37 16.10 12.49
C LEU A 100 -7.87 17.54 12.61
N VAL A 101 -6.94 18.49 12.77
CA VAL A 101 -7.22 19.92 12.80
C VAL A 101 -6.64 20.58 11.55
N LEU A 102 -7.49 21.33 10.85
CA LEU A 102 -7.14 22.07 9.62
C LEU A 102 -7.43 23.57 9.85
N PRO A 103 -6.43 24.41 10.16
CA PRO A 103 -6.64 25.85 10.31
C PRO A 103 -7.17 26.49 9.03
N SER A 104 -7.94 27.56 9.20
CA SER A 104 -8.57 28.27 8.08
C SER A 104 -7.63 29.19 7.29
N HIS A 105 -6.50 29.58 7.87
CA HIS A 105 -5.67 30.68 7.38
C HIS A 105 -4.24 30.26 7.00
N VAL A 106 -3.90 28.98 7.21
CA VAL A 106 -2.61 28.39 6.86
C VAL A 106 -2.86 27.02 6.23
N ASN A 107 -2.03 26.65 5.25
CA ASN A 107 -2.02 25.33 4.65
C ASN A 107 -1.27 24.33 5.56
N ALA A 108 -1.76 24.17 6.78
CA ALA A 108 -1.21 23.25 7.78
C ALA A 108 -2.26 22.22 8.21
N TRP A 109 -1.80 21.09 8.70
CA TRP A 109 -2.65 20.10 9.36
C TRP A 109 -1.99 19.61 10.64
N PHE A 110 -2.82 19.24 11.60
CA PHE A 110 -2.37 18.72 12.88
C PHE A 110 -3.11 17.45 13.23
N TRP A 111 -2.37 16.46 13.69
CA TRP A 111 -2.90 15.30 14.37
C TRP A 111 -2.77 15.55 15.87
N LYS A 112 -3.80 16.10 16.53
CA LYS A 112 -3.82 16.20 17.99
C LYS A 112 -4.14 14.83 18.57
N VAL A 113 -3.33 14.35 19.51
CA VAL A 113 -3.49 13.05 20.15
C VAL A 113 -3.58 13.23 21.65
N ILE A 114 -4.64 12.70 22.27
CA ILE A 114 -4.77 12.60 23.72
C ILE A 114 -4.59 11.14 24.09
N LEU A 115 -3.68 10.84 25.01
CA LEU A 115 -3.39 9.51 25.52
C LEU A 115 -3.72 9.45 27.00
N LYS A 116 -4.66 8.60 27.40
CA LYS A 116 -5.06 8.41 28.80
C LYS A 116 -4.68 7.03 29.29
N ASN A 117 -3.89 6.97 30.36
CA ASN A 117 -3.52 5.71 30.99
C ASN A 117 -4.66 5.19 31.89
N ILE A 118 -5.30 4.11 31.47
CA ILE A 118 -6.35 3.41 32.22
C ILE A 118 -5.86 2.09 32.84
N ALA A 119 -4.57 1.78 32.72
CA ALA A 119 -3.94 0.63 33.34
C ALA A 119 -3.70 0.84 34.85
N SER A 120 -3.24 -0.20 35.53
CA SER A 120 -2.96 -0.19 36.97
C SER A 120 -1.58 0.37 37.34
N SER A 121 -0.69 0.58 36.37
CA SER A 121 0.69 1.03 36.55
C SER A 121 1.05 2.16 35.57
N PRO A 122 2.14 2.91 35.80
CA PRO A 122 2.68 3.82 34.81
C PRO A 122 3.03 3.07 33.52
N LEU A 123 2.81 3.71 32.39
CA LEU A 123 3.15 3.16 31.07
C LEU A 123 4.05 4.14 30.33
N THR A 124 5.14 3.64 29.75
CA THR A 124 6.02 4.45 28.90
C THR A 124 5.72 4.14 27.44
N LEU A 125 5.36 5.17 26.69
CA LEU A 125 4.84 5.05 25.33
C LEU A 125 5.64 5.94 24.39
N GLU A 126 5.49 5.72 23.10
CA GLU A 126 5.90 6.65 22.07
C GLU A 126 4.99 6.54 20.84
N LEU A 127 4.90 7.64 20.08
CA LEU A 127 4.15 7.72 18.84
C LEU A 127 5.09 7.81 17.65
N VAL A 128 4.71 7.20 16.54
CA VAL A 128 5.38 7.37 15.24
C VAL A 128 4.34 7.80 14.21
N TYR A 129 4.56 8.93 13.54
CA TYR A 129 3.76 9.37 12.40
C TYR A 129 4.45 8.99 11.10
N THR A 130 3.72 8.44 10.15
CA THR A 130 4.19 8.20 8.78
C THR A 130 3.33 8.98 7.80
N GLN A 131 3.96 9.56 6.78
CA GLN A 131 3.30 10.29 5.71
C GLN A 131 4.12 10.14 4.42
N ASP A 132 3.56 9.47 3.44
CA ASP A 132 4.08 9.48 2.08
C ASP A 132 3.87 10.87 1.45
N LEU A 133 4.82 11.31 0.64
CA LEU A 133 4.83 12.65 0.03
C LEU A 133 5.04 12.54 -1.48
N GLY A 134 4.13 13.12 -2.27
CA GLY A 134 4.23 13.26 -3.72
C GLY A 134 4.52 14.70 -4.14
N LEU A 135 3.88 15.67 -3.49
CA LEU A 135 4.08 17.11 -3.69
C LEU A 135 4.05 17.52 -5.17
N ALA A 136 3.15 16.93 -5.96
CA ALA A 136 3.12 17.09 -7.40
C ALA A 136 1.69 17.07 -7.95
N HIS A 137 1.54 17.42 -9.23
CA HIS A 137 0.28 17.23 -9.92
C HIS A 137 -0.14 15.77 -9.88
N TYR A 138 -1.44 15.54 -9.72
CA TYR A 138 -2.02 14.21 -9.65
C TYR A 138 -1.56 13.29 -10.79
N GLY A 139 -1.62 13.77 -12.04
CA GLY A 139 -1.21 12.99 -13.21
C GLY A 139 0.28 12.60 -13.23
N ALA A 140 1.16 13.44 -12.66
CA ALA A 140 2.59 13.13 -12.57
C ALA A 140 2.84 11.96 -11.60
N ILE A 141 2.20 12.02 -10.42
CA ILE A 141 2.25 10.94 -9.42
C ILE A 141 1.71 9.64 -10.01
N ARG A 142 0.50 9.69 -10.61
CA ARG A 142 -0.15 8.49 -11.17
C ARG A 142 0.56 7.90 -12.39
N THR A 143 1.46 8.66 -13.03
CA THR A 143 2.31 8.14 -14.11
C THR A 143 3.40 7.25 -13.55
N ASN A 144 4.10 7.70 -12.50
CA ASN A 144 5.15 6.94 -11.84
C ASN A 144 5.50 7.54 -10.46
N GLU A 145 5.13 6.85 -9.39
CA GLU A 145 5.38 7.27 -8.01
C GLU A 145 6.89 7.24 -7.66
N PHE A 146 7.63 6.28 -8.23
CA PHE A 146 9.07 6.15 -8.03
C PHE A 146 9.81 7.34 -8.64
N TYR A 147 9.45 7.70 -9.87
CA TYR A 147 10.03 8.85 -10.56
C TYR A 147 9.71 10.15 -9.83
N THR A 148 8.49 10.32 -9.32
CA THR A 148 8.12 11.49 -8.52
C THR A 148 8.98 11.59 -7.25
N SER A 149 9.21 10.45 -6.57
CA SER A 149 10.03 10.39 -5.36
C SER A 149 11.48 10.80 -5.60
N HIS A 150 12.07 10.46 -6.76
CA HIS A 150 13.46 10.84 -7.09
C HIS A 150 13.73 12.35 -7.03
N TYR A 151 12.70 13.17 -7.24
CA TYR A 151 12.83 14.63 -7.27
C TYR A 151 12.40 15.29 -5.96
N ILE A 152 11.95 14.54 -4.95
CA ILE A 152 11.63 15.11 -3.64
C ILE A 152 12.91 15.17 -2.81
N ASP A 153 13.41 16.37 -2.55
CA ASP A 153 14.55 16.55 -1.67
C ASP A 153 14.13 16.66 -0.20
N HIS A 154 14.53 15.67 0.60
CA HIS A 154 14.32 15.64 2.03
C HIS A 154 15.50 16.30 2.76
N THR A 155 15.20 17.30 3.57
CA THR A 155 16.16 18.02 4.43
C THR A 155 15.70 17.95 5.88
N PRO A 156 16.30 17.06 6.69
CA PRO A 156 16.12 17.04 8.14
C PRO A 156 16.72 18.30 8.76
N LEU A 157 15.94 19.00 9.59
CA LEU A 157 16.32 20.21 10.31
C LEU A 157 16.10 20.01 11.80
N TYR A 158 16.95 20.61 12.63
CA TYR A 158 16.92 20.42 14.09
C TYR A 158 16.45 21.68 14.79
N HIS A 159 15.21 21.65 15.27
CA HIS A 159 14.62 22.72 16.05
C HIS A 159 14.83 22.48 17.55
N GLU A 160 15.30 23.48 18.29
CA GLU A 160 15.69 23.33 19.71
C GLU A 160 14.59 22.71 20.59
N ARG A 161 13.34 23.12 20.38
CA ARG A 161 12.19 22.66 21.19
C ARG A 161 11.45 21.46 20.60
N LYS A 162 11.43 21.35 19.27
CA LYS A 162 10.62 20.35 18.54
C LYS A 162 11.43 19.13 18.10
N GLY A 163 12.74 19.14 18.32
CA GLY A 163 13.62 18.08 17.86
C GLY A 163 13.76 18.13 16.34
N VAL A 164 13.80 16.97 15.70
CA VAL A 164 13.88 16.90 14.24
C VAL A 164 12.55 17.26 13.56
N VAL A 165 12.62 18.09 12.54
CA VAL A 165 11.55 18.31 11.55
C VAL A 165 12.11 17.96 10.17
N VAL A 166 11.29 17.50 9.25
CA VAL A 166 11.75 17.13 7.90
C VAL A 166 11.07 18.00 6.88
N ALA A 167 11.84 18.89 6.25
CA ALA A 167 11.44 19.65 5.08
C ALA A 167 11.59 18.79 3.82
N SER A 168 10.63 18.85 2.90
CA SER A 168 10.59 18.04 1.68
C SER A 168 10.18 18.94 0.52
N ARG A 169 11.04 19.06 -0.49
CA ARG A 169 10.84 19.96 -1.64
C ARG A 169 10.75 19.17 -2.94
N GLN A 170 9.71 19.37 -3.72
CA GLN A 170 9.64 18.83 -5.08
C GLN A 170 10.53 19.68 -6.02
N ASN A 171 11.65 19.10 -6.45
CA ASN A 171 12.63 19.77 -7.30
C ASN A 171 12.21 19.82 -8.77
N LEU A 172 11.34 18.91 -9.22
CA LEU A 172 10.72 19.01 -10.55
C LEU A 172 9.59 20.05 -10.49
N PRO A 173 9.65 21.15 -11.25
CA PRO A 173 8.67 22.22 -11.10
C PRO A 173 7.26 21.79 -11.53
N MET A 174 6.26 22.17 -10.73
CA MET A 174 4.84 22.02 -11.00
C MET A 174 4.28 23.36 -11.49
N ASP A 175 4.20 23.52 -12.80
CA ASP A 175 3.86 24.79 -13.47
C ASP A 175 4.74 25.95 -12.99
N GLY A 176 6.06 25.72 -12.95
CA GLY A 176 7.06 26.70 -12.54
C GLY A 176 7.23 26.90 -11.02
N ARG A 177 6.40 26.23 -10.21
CA ARG A 177 6.48 26.27 -8.73
C ARG A 177 7.18 25.02 -8.19
N HIS A 178 7.69 25.13 -6.97
CA HIS A 178 8.30 24.02 -6.24
C HIS A 178 7.52 23.71 -4.97
N PRO A 179 6.50 22.83 -5.04
CA PRO A 179 5.72 22.46 -3.87
C PRO A 179 6.61 21.89 -2.76
N TRP A 180 6.32 22.28 -1.53
CA TRP A 180 7.15 21.98 -0.38
C TRP A 180 6.29 21.64 0.82
N ALA A 181 6.77 20.72 1.66
CA ALA A 181 6.13 20.41 2.94
C ALA A 181 7.13 20.21 4.07
N MET A 182 6.71 20.48 5.30
CA MET A 182 7.47 20.19 6.51
C MET A 182 6.64 19.40 7.49
N LEU A 183 7.18 18.29 7.99
CA LEU A 183 6.54 17.45 9.00
C LEU A 183 7.34 17.47 10.31
N GLY A 184 6.64 17.45 11.44
CA GLY A 184 7.26 17.43 12.76
C GLY A 184 6.33 16.97 13.89
N SER A 185 6.89 16.85 15.10
CA SER A 185 6.14 16.56 16.31
C SER A 185 5.60 17.84 16.95
N LEU A 186 4.40 17.75 17.54
CA LEU A 186 3.86 18.80 18.42
C LEU A 186 4.57 18.87 19.77
N ARG A 187 5.22 17.79 20.19
CA ARG A 187 6.11 17.73 21.35
C ARG A 187 7.56 17.91 20.89
N LYS A 188 8.33 16.81 20.85
CA LYS A 188 9.74 16.80 20.48
C LYS A 188 10.06 15.49 19.76
N ALA A 189 10.38 15.55 18.49
CA ALA A 189 10.77 14.38 17.72
C ALA A 189 12.18 13.89 18.10
N ALA A 190 12.30 12.60 18.37
CA ALA A 190 13.54 11.92 18.74
C ALA A 190 14.23 11.25 17.53
N GLY A 191 13.51 10.96 16.46
CA GLY A 191 14.08 10.32 15.27
C GLY A 191 13.21 10.47 14.02
N TYR A 192 13.80 10.15 12.87
CA TYR A 192 13.12 10.27 11.58
C TYR A 192 13.53 9.19 10.57
N ALA A 193 12.73 9.05 9.52
CA ALA A 193 13.06 8.35 8.27
C ALA A 193 12.50 9.14 7.09
N THR A 194 13.03 8.94 5.89
CA THR A 194 12.62 9.70 4.68
C THR A 194 12.25 8.83 3.48
N ASP A 195 12.34 7.51 3.61
CA ASP A 195 11.85 6.59 2.58
C ASP A 195 11.12 5.38 3.20
N ALA A 196 10.07 4.91 2.52
CA ALA A 196 9.28 3.80 3.00
C ALA A 196 10.10 2.50 3.14
N LEU A 197 11.21 2.31 2.43
CA LEU A 197 12.12 1.18 2.64
C LEU A 197 12.68 1.15 4.06
N GLN A 198 12.87 2.31 4.69
CA GLN A 198 13.30 2.40 6.09
C GLN A 198 12.19 2.03 7.08
N ILE A 199 10.92 1.95 6.64
CA ILE A 199 9.72 1.65 7.45
C ILE A 199 9.19 0.22 7.22
N TYR A 200 9.07 -0.19 5.97
CA TYR A 200 8.56 -1.51 5.61
C TYR A 200 9.68 -2.53 5.47
N GLY A 201 10.88 -2.08 5.09
CA GLY A 201 11.99 -2.97 4.75
C GLY A 201 11.64 -3.90 3.59
N LEU A 202 12.58 -4.79 3.26
CA LEU A 202 12.30 -5.87 2.31
C LEU A 202 11.36 -6.93 2.89
N ASP A 203 11.29 -7.02 4.22
CA ASP A 203 10.41 -7.91 4.97
C ASP A 203 8.92 -7.57 4.80
N GLY A 204 8.57 -6.33 4.39
CA GLY A 204 7.21 -5.97 3.99
C GLY A 204 6.63 -6.93 2.93
N ARG A 205 7.49 -7.45 2.04
CA ARG A 205 7.10 -8.46 1.02
C ARG A 205 6.67 -9.81 1.61
N LYS A 206 7.04 -10.11 2.87
CA LYS A 206 6.55 -11.29 3.61
C LYS A 206 5.13 -11.08 4.15
N GLY A 207 4.52 -9.92 3.91
CA GLY A 207 3.22 -9.56 4.47
C GLY A 207 3.28 -9.10 5.92
N LEU A 208 4.49 -8.84 6.45
CA LEU A 208 4.69 -8.24 7.76
C LEU A 208 4.45 -6.74 7.67
N PHE A 209 3.60 -6.21 8.55
CA PHE A 209 3.33 -4.79 8.60
C PHE A 209 4.47 -4.05 9.33
N ALA A 210 5.18 -3.19 8.59
CA ALA A 210 6.16 -2.21 9.07
C ALA A 210 7.06 -2.69 10.24
N PRO A 211 7.85 -3.78 10.07
CA PRO A 211 8.57 -4.44 11.17
C PRO A 211 9.58 -3.55 11.89
N ILE A 212 10.15 -2.54 11.22
CA ILE A 212 11.11 -1.62 11.83
C ILE A 212 10.47 -0.68 12.85
N LEU A 213 9.14 -0.55 12.85
CA LEU A 213 8.44 0.19 13.90
C LEU A 213 8.57 -0.50 15.26
N LYS A 214 9.19 -1.69 15.36
CA LYS A 214 9.63 -2.28 16.64
C LYS A 214 10.93 -1.67 17.20
N LYS A 215 11.63 -0.86 16.42
CA LYS A 215 12.94 -0.25 16.76
C LYS A 215 12.87 1.27 16.57
N ASN A 216 13.84 1.98 17.11
CA ASN A 216 14.00 3.40 16.81
C ASN A 216 14.18 3.63 15.30
N LEU A 217 13.59 4.71 14.79
CA LEU A 217 13.80 5.14 13.43
C LEU A 217 15.30 5.44 13.21
N PRO A 218 15.83 5.15 12.00
CA PRO A 218 17.26 5.20 11.73
C PRO A 218 17.88 6.60 11.86
N SER A 219 17.06 7.65 11.79
CA SER A 219 17.50 9.06 11.85
C SER A 219 18.54 9.39 10.79
N SER A 220 18.37 8.80 9.62
CA SER A 220 19.20 9.01 8.44
C SER A 220 18.32 9.28 7.23
N ARG A 221 18.75 10.24 6.41
CA ARG A 221 18.12 10.51 5.12
C ARG A 221 18.44 9.37 4.15
N LEU A 222 17.39 8.76 3.60
CA LEU A 222 17.45 7.88 2.45
C LEU A 222 16.68 8.54 1.28
N GLN A 223 17.36 8.72 0.16
CA GLN A 223 16.77 9.19 -1.09
C GLN A 223 16.63 8.02 -2.07
N GLN A 224 15.41 7.53 -2.26
CA GLN A 224 15.06 6.38 -3.09
C GLN A 224 13.69 6.60 -3.74
N GLU A 225 12.91 5.53 -3.89
CA GLU A 225 11.72 5.48 -4.75
C GLU A 225 10.40 5.57 -3.99
N HIS A 226 10.40 5.67 -2.66
CA HIS A 226 9.16 5.75 -1.88
C HIS A 226 9.24 6.89 -0.88
N SER A 227 9.14 8.13 -1.39
CA SER A 227 9.17 9.33 -0.56
C SER A 227 8.13 9.23 0.55
N LEU A 228 8.61 9.02 1.77
CA LEU A 228 7.80 8.84 2.96
C LEU A 228 8.58 9.31 4.17
N VAL A 229 8.05 10.35 4.80
CA VAL A 229 8.62 10.88 6.03
C VAL A 229 7.97 10.18 7.20
N ALA A 230 8.80 9.66 8.10
CA ALA A 230 8.37 9.19 9.41
C ALA A 230 8.98 10.05 10.51
N ILE A 231 8.18 10.43 11.50
CA ILE A 231 8.60 11.19 12.67
C ILE A 231 8.31 10.36 13.91
N GLN A 232 9.35 10.03 14.67
CA GLN A 232 9.24 9.37 15.98
C GLN A 232 9.25 10.43 17.07
N ASP A 233 8.20 10.48 17.87
CA ASP A 233 8.12 11.37 19.02
C ASP A 233 8.99 10.88 20.19
N SER A 234 9.43 11.79 21.05
CA SER A 234 10.16 11.43 22.27
C SER A 234 9.25 10.62 23.20
N PRO A 235 9.76 9.57 23.87
CA PRO A 235 8.99 8.78 24.83
C PRO A 235 8.28 9.61 25.90
N VAL A 236 7.15 9.11 26.38
CA VAL A 236 6.38 9.70 27.48
C VAL A 236 5.98 8.62 28.48
N THR A 237 6.20 8.88 29.77
CA THR A 237 5.66 8.04 30.84
C THR A 237 4.37 8.68 31.34
N ILE A 238 3.25 7.97 31.20
CA ILE A 238 1.93 8.41 31.67
C ILE A 238 1.61 7.67 32.96
N GLU A 239 1.46 8.41 34.05
CA GLU A 239 1.04 7.86 35.34
C GLU A 239 -0.39 7.32 35.28
N LYS A 240 -0.73 6.39 36.19
CA LYS A 240 -2.08 5.81 36.25
C LYS A 240 -3.15 6.88 36.36
N GLY A 241 -4.17 6.80 35.50
CA GLY A 241 -5.31 7.71 35.48
C GLY A 241 -4.98 9.12 34.97
N LYS A 242 -3.74 9.37 34.54
CA LYS A 242 -3.34 10.63 33.92
C LYS A 242 -3.49 10.57 32.41
N GLU A 243 -3.50 11.74 31.81
CA GLU A 243 -3.53 11.94 30.37
C GLU A 243 -2.35 12.80 29.94
N GLU A 244 -1.93 12.61 28.71
CA GLU A 244 -0.90 13.41 28.05
C GLU A 244 -1.36 13.82 26.65
N GLU A 245 -1.05 15.05 26.28
CA GLU A 245 -1.23 15.54 24.92
C GLU A 245 0.04 15.31 24.10
N ALA A 246 -0.16 14.84 22.87
CA ALA A 246 0.88 14.61 21.89
C ALA A 246 0.36 14.90 20.49
N GLY A 247 1.17 14.60 19.48
CA GLY A 247 0.72 14.70 18.10
C GLY A 247 1.79 15.18 17.14
N PHE A 248 1.33 15.50 15.94
CA PHE A 248 2.18 15.82 14.81
C PHE A 248 1.59 16.98 14.01
N PHE A 249 2.44 17.67 13.27
CA PHE A 249 2.03 18.70 12.33
C PHE A 249 2.61 18.46 10.95
N GLY A 250 1.92 18.98 9.95
CA GLY A 250 2.45 19.21 8.62
C GLY A 250 2.12 20.61 8.14
N LEU A 251 3.04 21.21 7.40
CA LEU A 251 2.87 22.47 6.69
C LEU A 251 3.09 22.22 5.20
N PHE A 252 2.30 22.88 4.37
CA PHE A 252 2.45 22.86 2.92
C PHE A 252 2.60 24.28 2.36
N LEU A 253 3.60 24.48 1.52
CA LEU A 253 3.80 25.70 0.73
C LEU A 253 3.65 25.33 -0.76
N PRO A 254 2.76 26.00 -1.51
CA PRO A 254 2.59 25.73 -2.94
C PRO A 254 3.84 26.02 -3.77
N ASP A 255 4.72 26.89 -3.28
CA ASP A 255 5.97 27.25 -3.92
C ASP A 255 7.04 27.59 -2.87
N HIS A 256 8.20 26.95 -2.99
CA HIS A 256 9.40 27.23 -2.23
C HIS A 256 10.59 27.25 -3.21
N PRO A 257 10.91 28.40 -3.83
CA PRO A 257 11.86 28.45 -4.95
C PRO A 257 13.28 28.05 -4.56
N ASP A 258 13.70 28.32 -3.32
CA ASP A 258 15.03 28.00 -2.84
C ASP A 258 15.11 26.55 -2.32
N ALA A 259 16.33 26.00 -2.30
CA ALA A 259 16.59 24.71 -1.66
C ALA A 259 16.33 24.80 -0.14
N SER A 260 15.78 23.73 0.44
CA SER A 260 15.48 23.71 1.87
C SER A 260 16.75 23.91 2.70
N CYS A 261 16.67 24.75 3.73
CA CYS A 261 17.82 25.09 4.58
C CYS A 261 17.40 25.41 6.03
N ILE A 262 18.38 25.81 6.85
CA ILE A 262 18.14 26.10 8.27
C ILE A 262 17.14 27.23 8.50
N ASP A 263 17.05 28.19 7.57
CA ASP A 263 16.15 29.33 7.68
C ASP A 263 14.67 28.92 7.63
N ASP A 264 14.37 27.75 7.06
CA ASP A 264 13.01 27.21 6.99
C ASP A 264 12.46 26.83 8.38
N LEU A 265 13.32 26.71 9.39
CA LEU A 265 12.88 26.50 10.78
C LEU A 265 11.95 27.61 11.29
N ARG A 266 11.96 28.80 10.66
CA ARG A 266 10.98 29.87 10.94
C ARG A 266 9.53 29.39 10.82
N HIS A 267 9.26 28.46 9.90
CA HIS A 267 7.92 27.94 9.64
C HIS A 267 7.38 27.08 10.78
N VAL A 268 8.24 26.54 11.65
CA VAL A 268 7.80 25.82 12.86
C VAL A 268 7.02 26.76 13.79
N GLY A 269 7.43 28.02 13.91
CA GLY A 269 6.72 29.03 14.70
C GLY A 269 5.32 29.32 14.14
N GLU A 270 5.21 29.47 12.83
CA GLU A 270 3.94 29.69 12.12
C GLU A 270 2.95 28.54 12.36
N CYS A 271 3.43 27.29 12.34
CA CYS A 271 2.59 26.12 12.65
C CYS A 271 2.05 26.15 14.08
N VAL A 272 2.89 26.46 15.07
CA VAL A 272 2.46 26.50 16.47
C VAL A 272 1.41 27.60 16.66
N GLU A 273 1.64 28.79 16.11
CA GLU A 273 0.68 29.90 16.18
C GLU A 273 -0.65 29.56 15.47
N ALA A 274 -0.60 28.88 14.33
CA ALA A 274 -1.80 28.45 13.61
C ALA A 274 -2.63 27.43 14.39
N LEU A 275 -1.98 26.53 15.15
CA LEU A 275 -2.65 25.60 16.03
C LEU A 275 -3.31 26.32 17.22
N ASP A 276 -2.61 27.23 17.87
CA ASP A 276 -3.12 27.98 19.03
C ASP A 276 -4.35 28.83 18.66
N LYS A 277 -4.42 29.33 17.41
CA LYS A 277 -5.57 30.07 16.87
C LYS A 277 -6.68 29.18 16.33
N SER A 278 -6.47 27.88 16.25
CA SER A 278 -7.50 26.96 15.77
C SER A 278 -8.61 26.84 16.82
N ARG A 279 -9.87 26.78 16.38
CA ARG A 279 -10.98 26.59 17.31
C ARG A 279 -10.88 25.21 17.94
N GLU A 280 -11.02 25.17 19.27
CA GLU A 280 -11.34 23.93 19.95
C GLU A 280 -12.71 23.44 19.48
N PHE A 281 -12.83 22.12 19.35
CA PHE A 281 -14.04 21.48 18.88
C PHE A 281 -14.69 20.74 20.05
N ASP A 282 -15.98 20.97 20.26
CA ASP A 282 -16.73 20.27 21.31
C ASP A 282 -16.81 18.78 20.98
N SER A 283 -16.41 17.94 21.93
CA SER A 283 -16.37 16.48 21.74
C SER A 283 -17.72 15.78 21.85
N GLU A 284 -18.83 16.55 21.83
CA GLU A 284 -20.18 16.01 22.03
C GLU A 284 -20.86 15.70 20.69
N GLY A 285 -21.60 14.58 20.66
CA GLY A 285 -22.49 14.24 19.55
C GLY A 285 -21.92 13.37 18.44
N PHE A 286 -20.68 12.87 18.54
CA PHE A 286 -20.07 12.03 17.49
C PHE A 286 -20.83 10.72 17.21
N GLU A 287 -21.19 10.51 15.94
CA GLU A 287 -21.51 9.19 15.40
C GLU A 287 -20.21 8.42 15.11
N TRP A 288 -19.90 7.44 15.96
CA TRP A 288 -18.73 6.58 15.82
C TRP A 288 -19.01 5.38 14.91
N ARG A 289 -18.09 5.14 13.97
CA ARG A 289 -18.14 4.05 13.00
C ARG A 289 -16.91 3.17 13.15
N ASN A 290 -17.12 1.86 13.03
CA ASN A 290 -16.02 0.91 12.98
C ASN A 290 -15.60 0.69 11.53
N PRO A 291 -14.28 0.67 11.22
CA PRO A 291 -13.81 0.25 9.92
C PRO A 291 -14.32 -1.15 9.59
N SER A 292 -14.78 -1.37 8.35
CA SER A 292 -15.11 -2.72 7.88
C SER A 292 -13.84 -3.43 7.44
N PRO A 293 -13.43 -4.52 8.12
CA PRO A 293 -12.21 -5.23 7.76
C PRO A 293 -12.40 -5.97 6.43
N SER A 294 -11.41 -5.85 5.53
CA SER A 294 -11.33 -6.68 4.34
C SER A 294 -10.32 -7.82 4.53
N LEU A 295 -10.39 -8.85 3.70
CA LEU A 295 -9.35 -9.89 3.68
C LEU A 295 -7.96 -9.29 3.36
N PHE A 296 -7.88 -8.23 2.57
CA PHE A 296 -6.59 -7.59 2.28
C PHE A 296 -6.00 -6.83 3.47
N SER A 297 -6.81 -6.35 4.42
CA SER A 297 -6.28 -5.73 5.64
C SER A 297 -5.93 -6.73 6.74
N HIS A 298 -6.64 -7.86 6.83
CA HIS A 298 -6.56 -8.75 8.01
C HIS A 298 -6.04 -10.15 7.75
N ALA A 299 -6.24 -10.71 6.55
CA ALA A 299 -5.77 -12.06 6.26
C ALA A 299 -4.23 -12.10 6.27
N PRO A 300 -3.62 -13.04 7.00
CA PRO A 300 -2.17 -13.21 6.95
C PRO A 300 -1.74 -13.69 5.55
N GLY A 301 -0.47 -13.52 5.23
CA GLY A 301 0.14 -14.19 4.09
C GLY A 301 0.25 -15.69 4.35
N LEU A 302 0.17 -16.51 3.29
CA LEU A 302 0.54 -17.91 3.38
C LEU A 302 2.02 -18.02 3.75
N GLU A 303 2.33 -18.77 4.80
CA GLU A 303 3.69 -19.10 5.16
C GLU A 303 4.27 -20.14 4.20
N ALA A 304 4.90 -19.65 3.12
CA ALA A 304 5.65 -20.50 2.20
C ALA A 304 7.00 -20.90 2.82
N LEU A 305 7.29 -22.20 2.80
CA LEU A 305 8.53 -22.81 3.25
C LEU A 305 9.54 -22.85 2.11
N ASP A 306 10.83 -22.78 2.43
CA ASP A 306 11.88 -22.99 1.44
C ASP A 306 11.86 -24.45 0.95
N LEU A 307 12.21 -24.70 -0.31
CA LEU A 307 12.24 -26.06 -0.87
C LEU A 307 13.51 -26.80 -0.42
N ALA A 308 13.36 -28.07 -0.03
CA ALA A 308 14.49 -28.96 0.17
C ALA A 308 15.14 -29.33 -1.18
N ALA A 309 16.38 -29.82 -1.16
CA ALA A 309 17.10 -30.19 -2.38
C ALA A 309 16.38 -31.31 -3.18
N GLU A 310 15.73 -32.22 -2.47
CA GLU A 310 14.92 -33.29 -3.03
C GLU A 310 13.67 -32.73 -3.71
N ASP A 311 12.96 -31.81 -3.05
CA ASP A 311 11.79 -31.14 -3.62
C ASP A 311 12.17 -30.36 -4.88
N ILE A 312 13.31 -29.64 -4.87
CA ILE A 312 13.83 -28.93 -6.05
C ILE A 312 14.08 -29.91 -7.20
N SER A 313 14.70 -31.06 -6.93
CA SER A 313 15.02 -32.06 -7.95
C SER A 313 13.78 -32.74 -8.53
N ILE A 314 12.71 -32.88 -7.74
CA ILE A 314 11.41 -33.41 -8.19
C ILE A 314 10.65 -32.37 -9.02
N LEU A 315 10.61 -31.11 -8.57
CA LEU A 315 9.84 -30.04 -9.19
C LEU A 315 10.48 -29.47 -10.46
N PHE A 316 11.81 -29.54 -10.54
CA PHE A 316 12.65 -29.04 -11.63
C PHE A 316 13.66 -30.14 -12.03
N PRO A 317 13.20 -31.21 -12.70
CA PRO A 317 14.06 -32.32 -13.08
C PRO A 317 15.08 -31.90 -14.15
N GLY A 318 16.21 -32.62 -14.20
CA GLY A 318 17.29 -32.36 -15.16
C GLY A 318 18.46 -31.59 -14.57
N GLU A 319 19.40 -31.20 -15.44
CA GLU A 319 20.57 -30.41 -15.06
C GLU A 319 20.17 -28.95 -14.78
N ARG A 320 20.68 -28.40 -13.68
CA ARG A 320 20.55 -26.97 -13.36
C ARG A 320 21.76 -26.23 -13.91
N LEU A 321 21.50 -25.26 -14.78
CA LEU A 321 22.51 -24.44 -15.46
C LEU A 321 22.69 -23.12 -14.72
N GLU A 322 23.91 -22.59 -14.72
CA GLU A 322 24.26 -21.28 -14.14
C GLU A 322 23.71 -21.08 -12.72
N GLU A 323 23.94 -22.05 -11.84
CA GLU A 323 23.49 -21.96 -10.44
C GLU A 323 24.07 -20.73 -9.74
N GLU A 324 23.20 -19.84 -9.28
CA GLU A 324 23.58 -18.74 -8.40
C GLU A 324 23.48 -19.19 -6.95
N ARG A 325 24.58 -19.05 -6.21
CA ARG A 325 24.64 -19.40 -4.79
C ARG A 325 25.20 -18.26 -3.96
N LYS A 326 24.70 -18.15 -2.73
CA LYS A 326 25.26 -17.28 -1.68
C LYS A 326 25.38 -18.07 -0.39
N ASP A 327 26.56 -18.06 0.21
CA ASP A 327 26.84 -18.78 1.48
C ASP A 327 26.43 -20.26 1.42
N GLY A 328 26.64 -20.90 0.26
CA GLY A 328 26.29 -22.30 -0.01
C GLY A 328 24.81 -22.54 -0.37
N ARG A 329 23.93 -21.57 -0.17
CA ARG A 329 22.50 -21.66 -0.47
C ARG A 329 22.22 -21.34 -1.92
N LEU A 330 21.37 -22.14 -2.56
CA LEU A 330 20.92 -21.93 -3.93
C LEU A 330 19.91 -20.79 -3.97
N LEU A 331 20.11 -19.84 -4.88
CA LEU A 331 19.28 -18.64 -5.03
C LEU A 331 18.48 -18.67 -6.33
N SER A 332 19.12 -19.05 -7.43
CA SER A 332 18.48 -19.19 -8.73
C SER A 332 19.26 -20.12 -9.66
N PHE A 333 18.64 -20.55 -10.75
CA PHE A 333 19.27 -21.34 -11.81
C PHE A 333 18.46 -21.27 -13.09
N PHE A 334 19.00 -21.80 -14.18
CA PHE A 334 18.27 -22.07 -15.42
C PHE A 334 18.01 -23.56 -15.58
N THR A 335 16.85 -23.94 -16.13
CA THR A 335 16.57 -25.32 -16.55
C THR A 335 17.08 -25.56 -17.96
N HIS A 336 17.23 -26.84 -18.35
CA HIS A 336 17.63 -27.20 -19.71
C HIS A 336 16.66 -26.68 -20.79
N GLU A 337 15.39 -26.51 -20.45
CA GLU A 337 14.34 -25.94 -21.33
C GLU A 337 14.40 -24.40 -21.41
N GLY A 338 15.44 -23.77 -20.86
CA GLY A 338 15.63 -22.32 -20.91
C GLY A 338 14.70 -21.53 -19.98
N ARG A 339 14.18 -22.16 -18.93
CA ARG A 339 13.38 -21.49 -17.89
C ARG A 339 14.30 -20.93 -16.81
N HIS A 340 13.97 -19.79 -16.25
CA HIS A 340 14.69 -19.23 -15.10
C HIS A 340 13.92 -19.48 -13.81
N VAL A 341 14.53 -20.17 -12.85
CA VAL A 341 13.95 -20.46 -11.54
C VAL A 341 14.61 -19.58 -10.49
N VAL A 342 13.78 -18.85 -9.74
CA VAL A 342 14.16 -18.01 -8.61
C VAL A 342 13.61 -18.62 -7.33
N LEU A 343 14.47 -18.86 -6.35
CA LEU A 343 14.07 -19.36 -5.03
C LEU A 343 13.73 -18.21 -4.08
N ARG A 344 12.89 -18.51 -3.09
CA ARG A 344 12.36 -17.55 -2.11
C ARG A 344 13.43 -16.65 -1.49
N GLU A 345 14.57 -17.22 -1.11
CA GLU A 345 15.66 -16.48 -0.48
C GLU A 345 16.23 -15.37 -1.36
N LYS A 346 16.31 -15.58 -2.67
CA LYS A 346 16.76 -14.54 -3.61
C LYS A 346 15.79 -13.37 -3.63
N GLU A 347 14.49 -13.65 -3.75
CA GLU A 347 13.46 -12.60 -3.74
C GLU A 347 13.53 -11.73 -2.49
N LEU A 348 13.73 -12.36 -1.33
CA LEU A 348 13.76 -11.64 -0.05
C LEU A 348 15.05 -10.85 0.18
N SER A 349 16.10 -11.06 -0.63
CA SER A 349 17.42 -10.43 -0.46
C SER A 349 17.74 -9.37 -1.52
N VAL A 350 17.03 -9.37 -2.65
CA VAL A 350 17.20 -8.34 -3.70
C VAL A 350 16.40 -7.08 -3.38
N LEU A 351 16.90 -5.91 -3.76
CA LEU A 351 16.19 -4.65 -3.56
C LEU A 351 14.90 -4.56 -4.39
N ARG A 352 14.99 -4.90 -5.68
CA ARG A 352 13.87 -4.88 -6.62
C ARG A 352 13.31 -6.29 -6.79
N PRO A 353 11.99 -6.47 -6.77
CA PRO A 353 11.36 -7.79 -6.82
C PRO A 353 11.49 -8.43 -8.20
N HIS A 354 11.43 -9.75 -8.24
CA HIS A 354 11.37 -10.49 -9.50
C HIS A 354 9.97 -10.34 -10.11
N ALA A 355 9.94 -9.96 -11.39
CA ALA A 355 8.73 -9.81 -12.18
C ALA A 355 8.99 -10.26 -13.62
N HIS A 356 7.91 -10.54 -14.33
CA HIS A 356 7.97 -10.96 -15.73
C HIS A 356 6.79 -10.39 -16.51
N ILE A 357 7.02 -9.98 -17.75
CA ILE A 357 5.98 -9.46 -18.65
C ILE A 357 5.58 -10.58 -19.62
N LEU A 358 4.32 -10.97 -19.57
CA LEU A 358 3.68 -11.90 -20.47
C LEU A 358 3.04 -11.13 -21.62
N ARG A 359 3.15 -11.66 -22.85
CA ARG A 359 2.50 -11.13 -24.05
C ARG A 359 1.81 -12.25 -24.82
N THR A 360 0.55 -12.05 -25.20
CA THR A 360 -0.13 -12.99 -26.11
C THR A 360 0.28 -12.71 -27.56
N GLY A 361 0.07 -13.70 -28.43
CA GLY A 361 0.31 -13.56 -29.86
C GLY A 361 1.78 -13.75 -30.26
N GLY A 362 1.96 -14.51 -31.34
CA GLY A 362 3.26 -14.84 -31.93
C GLY A 362 3.72 -13.96 -33.07
N LEU A 363 2.93 -12.94 -33.44
CA LEU A 363 3.23 -12.11 -34.58
C LEU A 363 4.47 -11.23 -34.32
N MET A 364 5.30 -11.10 -35.35
CA MET A 364 6.48 -10.22 -35.39
C MET A 364 6.12 -8.79 -35.86
N VAL A 365 4.83 -8.52 -36.07
CA VAL A 365 4.29 -7.21 -36.43
C VAL A 365 3.39 -6.71 -35.29
N PRO A 366 3.16 -5.38 -35.19
CA PRO A 366 2.24 -4.83 -34.20
C PRO A 366 0.84 -5.46 -34.31
N ASP A 367 0.28 -5.85 -33.17
CA ASP A 367 -1.05 -6.41 -33.05
C ASP A 367 -1.80 -5.74 -31.91
N GLU A 368 -2.82 -4.94 -32.24
CA GLU A 368 -3.61 -4.18 -31.27
C GLU A 368 -4.56 -5.06 -30.44
N GLN A 369 -4.70 -6.34 -30.77
CA GLN A 369 -5.46 -7.31 -29.98
C GLN A 369 -4.58 -8.02 -28.95
N ALA A 370 -3.25 -7.91 -29.05
CA ALA A 370 -2.33 -8.51 -28.11
C ALA A 370 -2.59 -8.04 -26.69
N LEU A 371 -2.56 -8.99 -25.76
CA LEU A 371 -2.65 -8.72 -24.34
C LEU A 371 -1.24 -8.70 -23.76
N THR A 372 -0.99 -7.74 -22.87
CA THR A 372 0.17 -7.78 -21.98
C THR A 372 -0.29 -8.00 -20.56
N SER A 373 0.54 -8.62 -19.73
CA SER A 373 0.32 -8.72 -18.28
C SER A 373 1.65 -8.82 -17.58
N THR A 374 1.77 -8.23 -16.40
CA THR A 374 2.95 -8.34 -15.55
C THR A 374 2.66 -9.28 -14.39
N ALA A 375 3.47 -10.32 -14.27
CA ALA A 375 3.48 -11.26 -13.16
C ALA A 375 4.58 -10.86 -12.17
N TRP A 376 4.30 -10.95 -10.87
CA TRP A 376 5.29 -10.67 -9.82
C TRP A 376 5.44 -11.89 -8.92
N MET A 377 6.69 -12.18 -8.53
CA MET A 377 6.98 -13.28 -7.62
C MET A 377 6.20 -13.16 -6.30
N SER A 378 5.87 -11.95 -5.84
CA SER A 378 5.09 -11.64 -4.63
C SER A 378 3.59 -12.01 -4.68
N GLY A 379 3.21 -13.01 -5.49
CA GLY A 379 1.85 -13.53 -5.58
C GLY A 379 0.89 -12.61 -6.35
N VAL A 380 1.41 -11.81 -7.29
CA VAL A 380 0.60 -11.05 -8.24
C VAL A 380 0.61 -11.82 -9.56
N PHE A 381 -0.51 -12.49 -9.87
CA PHE A 381 -0.54 -13.46 -10.96
C PHE A 381 -0.79 -12.83 -12.33
N ASN A 382 -1.48 -11.67 -12.33
CA ASN A 382 -1.67 -10.80 -13.47
C ASN A 382 -1.82 -9.35 -12.97
N SER A 383 -1.12 -8.40 -13.57
CA SER A 383 -1.23 -6.96 -13.26
C SER A 383 -0.88 -6.14 -14.50
N MET A 384 -1.27 -4.87 -14.53
CA MET A 384 -1.14 -4.02 -15.71
C MET A 384 -1.62 -4.75 -16.97
N THR A 385 -2.73 -5.50 -16.84
CA THR A 385 -3.26 -6.28 -17.94
C THR A 385 -3.85 -5.31 -18.94
N THR A 386 -3.30 -5.26 -20.16
CA THR A 386 -3.75 -4.31 -21.17
C THR A 386 -3.98 -4.98 -22.51
N GLN A 387 -4.78 -4.34 -23.36
CA GLN A 387 -4.96 -4.74 -24.77
C GLN A 387 -4.36 -3.67 -25.70
N GLY A 388 -3.38 -4.06 -26.52
CA GLY A 388 -2.71 -3.15 -27.43
C GLY A 388 -1.89 -2.09 -26.68
N HIS A 389 -2.38 -0.86 -26.63
CA HIS A 389 -1.62 0.25 -26.04
C HIS A 389 -1.58 0.20 -24.50
N VAL A 390 -0.41 -0.09 -23.95
CA VAL A 390 -0.16 -0.38 -22.52
C VAL A 390 -0.50 0.77 -21.54
N ALA A 391 -0.51 2.01 -22.01
CA ALA A 391 -0.82 3.15 -21.15
C ALA A 391 -2.32 3.40 -20.93
N ILE A 392 -3.18 3.04 -21.89
CA ILE A 392 -4.56 3.55 -21.98
C ILE A 392 -5.62 2.45 -21.96
N ASN A 393 -5.31 1.25 -22.45
CA ASN A 393 -6.29 0.15 -22.54
C ASN A 393 -6.10 -0.87 -21.40
N ARG A 394 -6.12 -0.38 -20.16
CA ARG A 394 -5.86 -1.21 -18.98
C ARG A 394 -7.13 -1.86 -18.45
N PHE A 395 -7.06 -3.16 -18.15
CA PHE A 395 -8.14 -3.93 -17.55
C PHE A 395 -7.89 -4.22 -16.07
N ILE A 396 -6.72 -4.76 -15.73
CA ILE A 396 -6.32 -5.03 -14.34
C ILE A 396 -5.25 -4.01 -13.94
N SER A 397 -5.35 -3.49 -12.72
CA SER A 397 -4.45 -2.44 -12.22
C SER A 397 -2.99 -2.84 -12.24
N THR A 398 -2.10 -1.85 -12.26
CA THR A 398 -0.68 -2.09 -11.94
C THR A 398 -0.51 -2.37 -10.45
N VAL A 399 0.70 -2.77 -10.06
CA VAL A 399 1.10 -2.87 -8.65
C VAL A 399 1.72 -1.53 -8.24
N HIS A 400 1.19 -0.92 -7.19
CA HIS A 400 1.79 0.26 -6.58
C HIS A 400 2.69 -0.16 -5.42
N SER A 401 3.93 0.35 -5.43
CA SER A 401 5.02 -0.04 -4.51
C SER A 401 5.51 -1.49 -4.66
N TYR A 402 6.83 -1.68 -4.58
CA TYR A 402 7.43 -3.02 -4.49
C TYR A 402 7.64 -3.51 -3.04
N LEU A 403 7.29 -2.71 -2.04
CA LEU A 403 7.50 -3.03 -0.62
C LEU A 403 6.32 -3.79 0.01
N GLY A 404 5.26 -4.05 -0.77
CA GLY A 404 4.04 -4.70 -0.26
C GLY A 404 3.17 -3.76 0.59
N ILE A 405 3.26 -2.45 0.35
CA ILE A 405 2.41 -1.44 0.99
C ILE A 405 0.94 -1.71 0.66
N PHE A 406 0.67 -2.01 -0.62
CA PHE A 406 -0.64 -2.44 -1.11
C PHE A 406 -0.59 -3.90 -1.56
N ARG A 407 -1.55 -4.70 -1.10
CA ARG A 407 -1.67 -6.14 -1.36
C ARG A 407 -2.86 -6.47 -2.26
N SER A 408 -3.74 -5.52 -2.51
CA SER A 408 -4.98 -5.69 -3.29
C SER A 408 -4.81 -5.51 -4.79
N ASN A 409 -3.75 -4.84 -5.24
CA ASN A 409 -3.55 -4.55 -6.65
C ASN A 409 -3.29 -5.80 -7.50
N GLY A 410 -3.70 -5.74 -8.77
CA GLY A 410 -3.56 -6.86 -9.69
C GLY A 410 -4.62 -7.96 -9.48
N GLN A 411 -4.27 -9.17 -9.92
CA GLN A 411 -4.99 -10.42 -9.65
C GLN A 411 -4.31 -11.12 -8.48
N ARG A 412 -5.08 -11.33 -7.41
CA ARG A 412 -4.61 -11.88 -6.13
C ARG A 412 -5.41 -13.13 -5.76
N ILE A 413 -4.80 -14.05 -5.03
CA ILE A 413 -5.43 -15.32 -4.65
C ILE A 413 -5.32 -15.50 -3.14
N PHE A 414 -6.46 -15.77 -2.50
CA PHE A 414 -6.51 -16.29 -1.15
C PHE A 414 -6.80 -17.79 -1.19
N VAL A 415 -6.27 -18.52 -0.21
CA VAL A 415 -6.54 -19.92 0.04
C VAL A 415 -7.13 -20.10 1.44
N LYS A 416 -8.18 -20.92 1.56
CA LYS A 416 -8.83 -21.22 2.84
C LYS A 416 -8.13 -22.40 3.51
N LEU A 417 -7.46 -22.14 4.62
CA LEU A 417 -6.83 -23.14 5.50
C LEU A 417 -7.66 -23.31 6.79
N SER A 418 -7.21 -24.18 7.70
CA SER A 418 -7.89 -24.42 9.00
C SER A 418 -8.06 -23.13 9.81
N GLU A 419 -7.07 -22.25 9.77
CA GLU A 419 -7.04 -20.98 10.51
C GLU A 419 -7.84 -19.86 9.83
N GLY A 420 -8.37 -20.10 8.62
CA GLY A 420 -9.10 -19.11 7.83
C GLY A 420 -8.46 -18.81 6.47
N TRP A 421 -8.83 -17.66 5.90
CA TRP A 421 -8.30 -17.20 4.62
C TRP A 421 -6.87 -16.68 4.77
N THR A 422 -6.00 -17.07 3.86
CA THR A 422 -4.60 -16.61 3.79
C THR A 422 -4.28 -16.15 2.37
N LEU A 423 -3.51 -15.05 2.23
CA LEU A 423 -3.14 -14.49 0.94
C LEU A 423 -1.91 -15.20 0.37
N LEU A 424 -1.96 -15.67 -0.88
CA LEU A 424 -0.75 -16.14 -1.56
C LEU A 424 0.19 -14.95 -1.84
N GLY A 425 1.36 -14.96 -1.20
CA GLY A 425 2.41 -13.94 -1.32
C GLY A 425 3.64 -14.45 -2.05
N VAL A 426 4.83 -14.24 -1.47
CA VAL A 426 6.10 -14.78 -1.99
C VAL A 426 6.10 -16.33 -1.89
N PRO A 427 6.30 -17.06 -3.01
CA PRO A 427 6.32 -18.52 -3.06
C PRO A 427 7.65 -19.08 -2.59
N SER A 428 7.73 -20.41 -2.52
CA SER A 428 8.97 -21.17 -2.31
C SER A 428 9.89 -21.08 -3.54
N ALA A 429 9.30 -21.12 -4.75
CA ALA A 429 10.00 -20.94 -6.02
C ALA A 429 9.11 -20.23 -7.04
N PHE A 430 9.75 -19.50 -7.96
CA PHE A 430 9.14 -18.79 -9.07
C PHE A 430 9.90 -19.11 -10.36
N GLU A 431 9.23 -19.76 -11.30
CA GLU A 431 9.80 -20.15 -12.59
C GLU A 431 9.22 -19.26 -13.70
N MET A 432 10.11 -18.73 -14.53
CA MET A 432 9.78 -17.85 -15.65
C MET A 432 10.22 -18.48 -16.97
N SER A 433 9.35 -18.39 -17.96
CA SER A 433 9.61 -18.69 -19.37
C SER A 433 8.99 -17.60 -20.22
N THR A 434 9.35 -17.51 -21.50
CA THR A 434 8.94 -16.43 -22.41
C THR A 434 7.45 -16.07 -22.38
N ASN A 435 6.56 -17.04 -22.16
CA ASN A 435 5.12 -16.84 -22.17
C ASN A 435 4.40 -17.42 -20.94
N SER A 436 5.12 -17.80 -19.88
CA SER A 436 4.51 -18.37 -18.68
C SER A 436 5.32 -18.15 -17.43
N CYS A 437 4.61 -17.94 -16.33
CA CYS A 437 5.12 -17.87 -14.97
C CYS A 437 4.47 -18.95 -14.11
N ARG A 438 5.26 -19.60 -13.26
CA ARG A 438 4.83 -20.66 -12.35
C ARG A 438 5.31 -20.37 -10.93
N TRP A 439 4.38 -20.36 -9.97
CA TRP A 439 4.64 -20.17 -8.56
C TRP A 439 4.41 -21.49 -7.82
N ILE A 440 5.37 -21.88 -6.98
CA ILE A 440 5.28 -23.08 -6.14
C ILE A 440 5.25 -22.67 -4.68
N TYR A 441 4.15 -22.96 -4.00
CA TYR A 441 3.95 -22.70 -2.57
C TYR A 441 4.01 -24.01 -1.79
N ARG A 442 5.20 -24.35 -1.27
CA ARG A 442 5.34 -25.39 -0.25
C ARG A 442 4.85 -24.81 1.08
N HIS A 443 3.89 -25.48 1.71
CA HIS A 443 3.44 -25.14 3.07
C HIS A 443 3.35 -26.42 3.91
N ASN A 444 3.05 -26.28 5.19
CA ASN A 444 3.02 -27.38 6.16
C ASN A 444 2.11 -28.58 5.78
N LYS A 445 1.08 -28.35 4.97
CA LYS A 445 0.05 -29.34 4.61
C LYS A 445 0.11 -29.81 3.15
N GLY A 446 1.03 -29.28 2.34
CA GLY A 446 1.04 -29.60 0.91
C GLY A 446 1.89 -28.69 0.05
N ILE A 447 1.63 -28.77 -1.26
CA ILE A 447 2.23 -27.92 -2.30
C ILE A 447 1.12 -27.43 -3.22
N ILE A 448 1.01 -26.11 -3.34
CA ILE A 448 0.13 -25.44 -4.30
C ILE A 448 0.98 -24.94 -5.47
N GLU A 449 0.54 -25.24 -6.69
CA GLU A 449 1.08 -24.67 -7.92
C GLU A 449 0.08 -23.65 -8.48
N VAL A 450 0.59 -22.49 -8.88
CA VAL A 450 -0.15 -21.51 -9.68
C VAL A 450 0.63 -21.26 -10.96
N VAL A 451 -0.05 -21.29 -12.11
CA VAL A 451 0.54 -20.97 -13.43
C VAL A 451 -0.25 -19.86 -14.07
N SER A 452 0.44 -18.82 -14.53
CA SER A 452 -0.11 -17.78 -15.40
C SER A 452 0.59 -17.87 -16.75
N ASP A 453 -0.16 -18.03 -17.84
CA ASP A 453 0.40 -18.13 -19.19
C ASP A 453 -0.34 -17.25 -20.20
N ALA A 454 0.42 -16.77 -21.18
CA ALA A 454 -0.09 -16.05 -22.33
C ALA A 454 -0.14 -16.98 -23.54
N ALA A 455 -1.34 -17.10 -24.12
CA ALA A 455 -1.54 -17.94 -25.29
C ALA A 455 -0.83 -17.35 -26.53
N PHE A 456 -0.22 -18.23 -27.31
CA PHE A 456 0.48 -17.86 -28.54
C PHE A 456 -0.48 -17.70 -29.73
N ASP A 457 -1.53 -18.53 -29.76
CA ASP A 457 -2.48 -18.70 -30.87
C ASP A 457 -3.76 -17.85 -30.74
N ARG A 458 -3.94 -17.19 -29.58
CA ARG A 458 -5.11 -16.36 -29.28
C ARG A 458 -4.79 -15.31 -28.22
N HIS A 459 -5.62 -14.26 -28.14
CA HIS A 459 -5.47 -13.20 -27.15
C HIS A 459 -6.14 -13.54 -25.83
N SER A 460 -5.62 -14.55 -25.13
CA SER A 460 -6.10 -14.95 -23.81
C SER A 460 -4.94 -15.17 -22.83
N LEU A 461 -5.11 -14.68 -21.61
CA LEU A 461 -4.30 -15.07 -20.46
C LEU A 461 -5.02 -16.19 -19.71
N ARG A 462 -4.27 -17.21 -19.29
CA ARG A 462 -4.80 -18.35 -18.52
C ARG A 462 -4.16 -18.38 -17.15
N LEU A 463 -5.00 -18.61 -16.13
CA LEU A 463 -4.57 -18.88 -14.77
C LEU A 463 -4.99 -20.30 -14.40
N VAL A 464 -4.05 -21.11 -13.93
CA VAL A 464 -4.27 -22.50 -13.50
C VAL A 464 -3.80 -22.63 -12.05
N LEU A 465 -4.63 -23.22 -11.20
CA LEU A 465 -4.29 -23.58 -9.83
C LEU A 465 -4.33 -25.10 -9.69
N LYS A 466 -3.29 -25.70 -9.10
CA LYS A 466 -3.23 -27.14 -8.83
C LYS A 466 -2.75 -27.38 -7.41
N ILE A 467 -3.29 -28.44 -6.80
CA ILE A 467 -2.72 -29.03 -5.59
C ILE A 467 -1.81 -30.17 -6.05
N LEU A 468 -0.50 -29.99 -5.92
CA LEU A 468 0.48 -31.04 -6.28
C LEU A 468 0.59 -32.10 -5.18
N SER A 469 0.37 -31.69 -3.92
CA SER A 469 0.29 -32.58 -2.77
C SER A 469 -0.55 -31.95 -1.66
N GLY A 470 -1.20 -32.79 -0.85
CA GLY A 470 -2.12 -32.36 0.20
C GLY A 470 -3.59 -32.48 -0.21
N GLU A 471 -4.48 -32.09 0.70
CA GLU A 471 -5.93 -32.13 0.49
C GLU A 471 -6.40 -31.04 -0.49
N PRO A 472 -7.53 -31.24 -1.19
CA PRO A 472 -8.17 -30.19 -1.97
C PRO A 472 -8.46 -28.93 -1.14
N LEU A 473 -8.25 -27.75 -1.73
CA LEU A 473 -8.42 -26.45 -1.05
C LEU A 473 -9.44 -25.56 -1.76
N THR A 474 -10.07 -24.67 -1.00
CA THR A 474 -10.92 -23.60 -1.53
C THR A 474 -10.10 -22.33 -1.77
N PHE A 475 -10.32 -21.70 -2.93
CA PHE A 475 -9.63 -20.48 -3.33
C PHE A 475 -10.61 -19.33 -3.53
N LEU A 476 -10.15 -18.11 -3.25
CA LEU A 476 -10.83 -16.86 -3.59
C LEU A 476 -9.90 -16.02 -4.47
N ILE A 477 -10.33 -15.75 -5.71
CA ILE A 477 -9.56 -14.98 -6.68
C ILE A 477 -10.14 -13.58 -6.76
N SER A 478 -9.31 -12.58 -6.48
CA SER A 478 -9.65 -11.16 -6.57
C SER A 478 -9.01 -10.54 -7.81
N HIS A 479 -9.73 -9.63 -8.47
CA HIS A 479 -9.25 -8.87 -9.60
C HIS A 479 -9.46 -7.38 -9.30
N HIS A 480 -8.38 -6.61 -9.19
CA HIS A 480 -8.48 -5.16 -9.08
C HIS A 480 -8.66 -4.55 -10.47
N VAL A 481 -9.92 -4.25 -10.82
CA VAL A 481 -10.31 -3.78 -12.16
C VAL A 481 -10.03 -2.29 -12.32
N ALA A 482 -9.34 -1.94 -13.41
CA ALA A 482 -8.87 -0.59 -13.75
C ALA A 482 -9.44 -0.05 -15.09
N ILE A 483 -10.49 -0.69 -15.62
CA ILE A 483 -11.02 -0.45 -16.97
C ILE A 483 -11.55 0.98 -17.21
N ASP A 484 -11.94 1.67 -16.15
CA ASP A 484 -12.49 3.02 -16.22
C ASP A 484 -11.44 4.13 -16.06
N GLY A 485 -10.16 3.76 -16.07
CA GLY A 485 -9.03 4.69 -15.92
C GLY A 485 -8.58 4.85 -14.47
N ASP A 486 -7.55 5.69 -14.30
CA ASP A 486 -6.97 6.03 -13.00
C ASP A 486 -6.54 4.81 -12.16
N ASP A 487 -6.10 3.77 -12.86
CA ASP A 487 -5.72 2.45 -12.33
C ASP A 487 -6.75 1.78 -11.39
N GLY A 488 -8.04 2.08 -11.57
CA GLY A 488 -9.11 1.55 -10.71
C GLY A 488 -9.35 2.34 -9.43
N SER A 489 -8.73 3.52 -9.28
CA SER A 489 -9.02 4.45 -8.18
C SER A 489 -10.21 5.37 -8.46
N SER A 490 -10.76 5.33 -9.67
CA SER A 490 -11.97 6.09 -10.04
C SER A 490 -13.19 5.61 -9.23
N ALA A 491 -13.99 6.55 -8.76
CA ALA A 491 -15.20 6.23 -8.02
C ALA A 491 -16.26 5.50 -8.88
N GLY A 492 -17.04 4.66 -8.20
CA GLY A 492 -18.18 3.94 -8.78
C GLY A 492 -17.90 2.44 -9.00
N ALA A 493 -18.98 1.68 -9.12
CA ALA A 493 -18.90 0.25 -9.30
C ALA A 493 -18.45 -0.13 -10.71
N VAL A 494 -17.68 -1.22 -10.80
CA VAL A 494 -17.38 -1.89 -12.07
C VAL A 494 -18.70 -2.34 -12.71
N THR A 495 -18.85 -2.08 -14.01
CA THR A 495 -20.00 -2.59 -14.78
C THR A 495 -19.69 -4.01 -15.24
N TYR A 496 -20.45 -5.00 -14.75
CA TYR A 496 -20.25 -6.39 -15.13
C TYR A 496 -21.57 -7.16 -15.30
N ARG A 497 -21.52 -8.27 -16.03
CA ARG A 497 -22.64 -9.19 -16.25
C ARG A 497 -22.18 -10.64 -16.11
N ASN A 498 -23.00 -11.46 -15.45
CA ASN A 498 -22.76 -12.89 -15.32
C ASN A 498 -23.65 -13.66 -16.31
N GLU A 499 -23.07 -14.49 -17.17
CA GLU A 499 -23.79 -15.33 -18.15
C GLU A 499 -23.11 -16.70 -18.28
N GLN A 500 -23.86 -17.80 -18.12
CA GLN A 500 -23.36 -19.17 -18.34
C GLN A 500 -21.98 -19.44 -17.68
N ASN A 501 -21.84 -19.07 -16.40
CA ASN A 501 -20.59 -19.14 -15.62
C ASN A 501 -19.43 -18.25 -16.10
N CYS A 502 -19.63 -17.39 -17.09
CA CYS A 502 -18.68 -16.35 -17.49
C CYS A 502 -19.02 -15.01 -16.82
N VAL A 503 -18.00 -14.20 -16.59
CA VAL A 503 -18.13 -12.80 -16.16
C VAL A 503 -17.66 -11.90 -17.29
N PHE A 504 -18.52 -10.98 -17.73
CA PHE A 504 -18.19 -9.95 -18.69
C PHE A 504 -18.02 -8.62 -17.94
N VAL A 505 -16.93 -7.91 -18.20
CA VAL A 505 -16.64 -6.60 -17.61
C VAL A 505 -16.62 -5.57 -18.73
N PHE A 506 -17.34 -4.46 -18.51
CA PHE A 506 -17.56 -3.43 -19.52
C PHE A 506 -16.98 -2.10 -19.05
N PRO A 507 -16.40 -1.30 -19.96
CA PRO A 507 -16.06 0.07 -19.64
C PRO A 507 -17.34 0.89 -19.46
N ARG A 508 -17.31 1.82 -18.51
CA ARG A 508 -18.42 2.75 -18.28
C ARG A 508 -18.60 3.70 -19.48
N PRO A 509 -19.83 3.96 -19.92
CA PRO A 509 -20.07 5.01 -20.91
C PRO A 509 -19.47 6.35 -20.45
N GLY A 510 -18.65 6.98 -21.31
CA GLY A 510 -17.98 8.24 -21.01
C GLY A 510 -16.61 8.11 -20.33
N SER A 511 -16.18 6.92 -19.90
CA SER A 511 -14.76 6.71 -19.57
C SER A 511 -13.89 6.80 -20.83
N GLU A 512 -12.57 6.97 -20.69
CA GLU A 512 -11.67 7.04 -21.84
C GLU A 512 -11.75 5.76 -22.70
N VAL A 513 -11.72 4.59 -22.04
CA VAL A 513 -11.89 3.29 -22.69
C VAL A 513 -13.30 3.13 -23.26
N GLY A 514 -14.34 3.55 -22.53
CA GLY A 514 -15.73 3.44 -22.98
C GLY A 514 -16.06 4.31 -24.20
N SER A 515 -15.43 5.48 -24.31
CA SER A 515 -15.56 6.36 -25.48
C SER A 515 -14.90 5.77 -26.73
N ARG A 516 -13.77 5.08 -26.57
CA ARG A 516 -13.03 4.47 -27.68
C ARG A 516 -13.60 3.11 -28.08
N PHE A 517 -14.07 2.33 -27.10
CA PHE A 517 -14.61 0.98 -27.27
C PHE A 517 -16.02 0.88 -26.67
N PRO A 518 -17.04 1.54 -27.25
CA PRO A 518 -18.39 1.58 -26.68
C PRO A 518 -19.10 0.22 -26.63
N LYS A 519 -18.57 -0.78 -27.35
CA LYS A 519 -19.02 -2.18 -27.33
C LYS A 519 -17.96 -3.15 -26.80
N GLY A 520 -16.85 -2.61 -26.28
CA GLY A 520 -15.73 -3.40 -25.76
C GLY A 520 -16.07 -4.09 -24.45
N TRP A 521 -15.45 -5.23 -24.20
CA TRP A 521 -15.59 -5.98 -22.97
C TRP A 521 -14.37 -6.88 -22.74
N PHE A 522 -14.11 -7.20 -21.47
CA PHE A 522 -13.24 -8.30 -21.08
C PHE A 522 -14.10 -9.45 -20.55
N ARG A 523 -13.69 -10.69 -20.84
CA ARG A 523 -14.40 -11.90 -20.40
C ARG A 523 -13.49 -12.75 -19.54
N LEU A 524 -14.00 -13.13 -18.38
CA LEU A 524 -13.41 -14.13 -17.51
C LEU A 524 -14.24 -15.41 -17.64
N THR A 525 -13.59 -16.48 -18.08
CA THR A 525 -14.22 -17.79 -18.29
C THR A 525 -13.52 -18.82 -17.42
N PRO A 526 -14.21 -19.39 -16.43
CA PRO A 526 -13.72 -20.57 -15.71
C PRO A 526 -13.59 -21.74 -16.67
N SER A 527 -12.58 -22.59 -16.48
CA SER A 527 -12.51 -23.86 -17.22
C SER A 527 -13.67 -24.78 -16.82
N GLU A 528 -14.04 -25.74 -17.67
CA GLU A 528 -15.17 -26.66 -17.41
C GLU A 528 -15.04 -27.41 -16.08
N GLU A 529 -13.81 -27.72 -15.66
CA GLU A 529 -13.51 -28.40 -14.40
C GLU A 529 -13.61 -27.49 -13.16
N THR A 530 -13.68 -26.17 -13.36
CA THR A 530 -13.73 -25.20 -12.27
C THR A 530 -15.11 -25.14 -11.65
N LYS A 531 -15.24 -25.70 -10.44
CA LYS A 531 -16.44 -25.53 -9.62
C LYS A 531 -16.43 -24.17 -8.92
N ILE A 532 -17.36 -23.30 -9.28
CA ILE A 532 -17.58 -22.04 -8.58
C ILE A 532 -18.62 -22.24 -7.49
N GLU A 533 -18.21 -22.05 -6.24
CA GLU A 533 -19.14 -21.97 -5.12
C GLU A 533 -19.83 -20.60 -5.13
N LYS A 534 -21.16 -20.57 -5.07
CA LYS A 534 -21.87 -19.35 -4.73
C LYS A 534 -21.71 -19.15 -3.23
N VAL A 535 -20.84 -18.22 -2.84
CA VAL A 535 -20.75 -17.80 -1.45
C VAL A 535 -21.98 -17.01 -1.12
#